data_AF-T1AK17-F1
#
_entry.id   AF-T1AK17-F1
#
_cell.length_a   1.000
_cell.length_b   1.000
_cell.length_c   1.000
_cell.angle_alpha   90.00
_cell.angle_beta   90.00
_cell.angle_gamma   90.00
#
_symmetry.space_group_name_H-M   'P 1'
#
loop_
_entity.id
_entity.type
_entity.pdbx_description
1 polymer ?
#
loop_
_entity_poly.entity_id
_entity_poly.type
_entity_poly.pdbx_seq_one_letter_code
_entity_poly.pdbx_strand_id
1 'polypeptide(L)'
;TNLDNLVIIPISTSEELFGKTGPFANTLSGIFVSSTSSSTMGAAYDEATSLLLQLHHISRPSLADFTITPQTSLLSTASTVTHSLTVLLAGVAAIALLVGGIGAMNIMLVSVTERVPEIGLRKALGATRIAILQQFLLEAGLIGLTGGVLGVGLGLVG
;
A
#
# COMPACT_ATOMS: atom_id res chain seq x y z
N THR A 1 0.04 15.14 -20.14
CA THR A 1 0.04 16.50 -20.71
C THR A 1 1.34 17.16 -20.32
N ASN A 2 2.16 17.54 -21.29
CA ASN A 2 3.48 18.14 -21.06
C ASN A 2 3.31 19.55 -20.45
N LEU A 3 4.00 19.84 -19.36
CA LEU A 3 3.88 21.08 -18.57
C LEU A 3 4.68 22.26 -19.16
N ASP A 4 5.50 22.02 -20.20
CA ASP A 4 6.45 23.02 -20.71
C ASP A 4 5.76 24.13 -21.53
N ASN A 5 4.50 23.94 -21.95
CA ASN A 5 3.69 24.94 -22.67
C ASN A 5 2.49 25.43 -21.86
N LEU A 6 2.61 25.54 -20.54
CA LEU A 6 1.58 26.11 -19.68
C LEU A 6 1.79 27.63 -19.54
N VAL A 7 0.85 28.43 -20.06
CA VAL A 7 0.81 29.87 -19.84
C VAL A 7 -0.33 30.18 -18.88
N ILE A 8 -0.02 30.85 -17.77
CA ILE A 8 -0.99 31.25 -16.75
C ILE A 8 -1.24 32.75 -16.90
N ILE A 9 -2.50 33.12 -17.12
CA ILE A 9 -2.94 34.52 -17.17
C ILE A 9 -4.10 34.73 -16.19
N PRO A 10 -4.19 35.90 -15.53
CA PRO A 10 -5.34 36.23 -14.69
C PRO A 10 -6.64 36.20 -15.50
N ILE A 11 -7.73 35.72 -14.89
CA ILE A 11 -9.03 35.62 -15.57
C ILE A 11 -9.52 36.97 -16.07
N SER A 12 -9.32 38.04 -15.28
CA SER A 12 -9.66 39.41 -15.66
C SER A 12 -8.95 39.85 -16.95
N THR A 13 -7.65 39.55 -17.07
CA THR A 13 -6.86 39.85 -18.26
C THR A 13 -7.28 39.01 -19.47
N SER A 14 -7.70 37.75 -19.25
CA SER A 14 -8.21 36.89 -20.33
C SER A 14 -9.56 37.37 -20.89
N GLU A 15 -10.46 37.85 -20.03
CA GLU A 15 -11.76 38.37 -20.44
C GLU A 15 -11.63 39.69 -21.22
N GLU A 16 -10.66 40.53 -20.86
CA GLU A 16 -10.36 41.79 -21.54
C GLU A 16 -9.69 41.57 -22.91
N LEU A 17 -8.74 40.63 -23.01
CA LEU A 17 -7.98 40.35 -24.24
C LEU A 17 -8.74 39.49 -25.26
N PHE A 18 -9.53 38.51 -24.80
CA PHE A 18 -10.22 37.56 -25.68
C PHE A 18 -11.73 37.82 -25.81
N GLY A 19 -12.28 38.73 -24.99
CA GLY A 19 -13.64 39.23 -25.09
C GLY A 19 -14.75 38.22 -24.76
N LYS A 20 -15.94 38.74 -24.44
CA LYS A 20 -17.17 37.95 -24.19
C LYS A 20 -17.84 37.37 -25.45
N THR A 21 -17.13 37.34 -26.59
CA THR A 21 -17.72 37.02 -27.90
C THR A 21 -16.95 35.95 -28.68
N GLY A 22 -15.89 35.36 -28.12
CA GLY A 22 -15.17 34.24 -28.70
C GLY A 22 -15.84 32.88 -28.41
N PRO A 23 -15.40 31.78 -29.06
CA PRO A 23 -15.93 30.42 -28.82
C PRO A 23 -15.74 29.90 -27.38
N PHE A 24 -15.00 30.62 -26.53
CA PHE A 24 -14.79 30.34 -25.11
C PHE A 24 -15.43 31.39 -24.19
N ALA A 25 -16.22 32.31 -24.74
CA ALA A 25 -16.91 33.32 -23.96
C ALA A 25 -17.86 32.65 -22.94
N ASN A 26 -17.72 33.04 -21.67
CA ASN A 26 -18.53 32.52 -20.56
C ASN A 26 -18.35 31.02 -20.25
N THR A 27 -17.29 30.37 -20.72
CA THR A 27 -17.03 28.95 -20.40
C THR A 27 -15.83 28.82 -19.47
N LEU A 28 -16.08 28.41 -18.22
CA LEU A 28 -15.03 28.06 -17.27
C LEU A 28 -14.64 26.59 -17.44
N SER A 29 -13.35 26.31 -17.67
CA SER A 29 -12.86 24.94 -17.88
C SER A 29 -12.74 24.14 -16.58
N GLY A 30 -12.76 24.81 -15.41
CA GLY A 30 -12.70 24.16 -14.10
C GLY A 30 -12.55 25.17 -12.97
N ILE A 31 -13.17 24.89 -11.83
CA ILE A 31 -13.04 25.66 -10.59
C ILE A 31 -12.31 24.79 -9.58
N PHE A 32 -11.17 25.27 -9.08
CA PHE A 32 -10.45 24.60 -8.01
C PHE A 32 -10.93 25.15 -6.67
N VAL A 33 -11.51 24.28 -5.86
CA VAL A 33 -11.97 24.61 -4.51
C VAL A 33 -11.08 23.86 -3.52
N SER A 34 -10.50 24.60 -2.57
CA SER A 34 -9.70 24.02 -1.48
C SER A 34 -10.53 24.02 -0.21
N SER A 35 -10.60 22.86 0.46
CA SER A 35 -11.19 22.78 1.80
C SER A 35 -10.14 23.16 2.84
N THR A 36 -10.57 23.80 3.94
CA THR A 36 -9.70 24.22 5.05
C THR A 36 -9.06 23.03 5.79
N SER A 37 -9.65 21.83 5.70
CA SER A 37 -9.14 20.60 6.31
C SER A 37 -9.53 19.35 5.51
N SER A 38 -8.73 18.28 5.63
CA SER A 38 -9.06 16.96 5.07
C SER A 38 -10.34 16.36 5.68
N SER A 39 -10.69 16.71 6.91
CA SER A 39 -11.90 16.19 7.60
C SER A 39 -13.19 16.84 7.11
N THR A 40 -13.12 18.07 6.60
CA THR A 40 -14.28 18.83 6.09
C THR A 40 -14.50 18.64 4.59
N MET A 41 -13.59 17.93 3.90
CA MET A 41 -13.64 17.71 2.45
C MET A 41 -14.94 17.02 2.00
N GLY A 42 -15.43 16.04 2.76
CA GLY A 42 -16.69 15.34 2.45
C GLY A 42 -17.91 16.24 2.57
N ALA A 43 -18.04 16.94 3.70
CA ALA A 43 -19.13 17.90 3.91
C ALA A 43 -19.10 19.05 2.89
N ALA A 44 -17.90 19.55 2.55
CA ALA A 44 -17.73 20.58 1.53
C ALA A 44 -18.10 20.07 0.13
N TYR A 45 -17.85 18.81 -0.19
CA TYR A 45 -18.29 18.19 -1.45
C TYR A 45 -19.81 18.14 -1.55
N ASP A 46 -20.50 17.72 -0.48
CA ASP A 46 -21.95 17.63 -0.44
C ASP A 46 -22.61 19.03 -0.50
N GLU A 47 -22.04 20.00 0.20
CA GLU A 47 -22.51 21.39 0.20
C GLU A 47 -22.29 22.05 -1.18
N ALA A 48 -21.09 21.89 -1.77
CA ALA A 48 -20.80 22.42 -3.11
C ALA A 48 -21.71 21.80 -4.18
N THR A 49 -21.99 20.49 -4.08
CA THR A 49 -22.92 19.80 -4.99
C THR A 49 -24.32 20.39 -4.87
N SER A 50 -24.81 20.57 -3.64
CA SER A 50 -26.16 21.11 -3.38
C SER A 50 -26.30 22.55 -3.88
N LEU A 51 -25.28 23.37 -3.64
CA LEU A 51 -25.24 24.76 -4.09
C LEU A 51 -25.20 24.88 -5.61
N LEU A 52 -24.41 24.05 -6.30
CA LEU A 52 -24.36 24.02 -7.76
C LEU A 52 -25.67 23.51 -8.37
N LEU A 53 -26.29 22.48 -7.81
CA LEU A 53 -27.62 22.02 -8.26
C LEU A 53 -28.67 23.12 -8.13
N GLN A 54 -28.63 23.90 -7.04
CA GLN A 54 -29.55 25.02 -6.83
C GLN A 54 -29.30 26.16 -7.83
N LEU A 55 -28.04 26.55 -8.03
CA LEU A 55 -27.68 27.62 -8.98
C LEU A 55 -28.00 27.26 -10.42
N HIS A 56 -27.82 25.99 -10.80
CA HIS A 56 -28.11 25.48 -12.14
C HIS A 56 -29.59 25.10 -12.32
N HIS A 57 -30.43 25.25 -11.29
CA HIS A 57 -31.86 24.89 -11.30
C HIS A 57 -32.14 23.43 -11.68
N ILE A 58 -31.25 22.51 -11.27
CA ILE A 58 -31.32 21.08 -11.60
C ILE A 58 -31.91 20.30 -10.43
N SER A 59 -33.14 19.81 -10.60
CA SER A 59 -33.86 19.08 -9.53
C SER A 59 -33.38 17.65 -9.31
N ARG A 60 -32.52 17.10 -10.17
CA ARG A 60 -32.00 15.72 -10.05
C ARG A 60 -30.48 15.68 -10.22
N PRO A 61 -29.71 15.10 -9.29
CA PRO A 61 -28.26 14.95 -9.41
C PRO A 61 -27.83 14.21 -10.68
N SER A 62 -28.66 13.31 -11.22
CA SER A 62 -28.39 12.58 -12.46
C SER A 62 -28.45 13.42 -13.73
N LEU A 63 -28.97 14.65 -13.65
CA LEU A 63 -29.03 15.62 -14.76
C LEU A 63 -27.98 16.73 -14.58
N ALA A 64 -27.06 16.59 -13.62
CA ALA A 64 -26.01 17.58 -13.38
C ALA A 64 -25.15 17.77 -14.63
N ASP A 65 -24.92 19.03 -15.00
CA ASP A 65 -24.05 19.47 -16.08
C ASP A 65 -22.59 19.67 -15.61
N PHE A 66 -22.30 19.41 -14.33
CA PHE A 66 -20.99 19.55 -13.70
C PHE A 66 -20.50 18.24 -13.09
N THR A 67 -19.17 18.09 -12.98
CA THR A 67 -18.52 16.97 -12.30
C THR A 67 -17.57 17.52 -11.25
N ILE A 68 -17.77 17.15 -9.99
CA ILE A 68 -16.84 17.47 -8.90
C ILE A 68 -15.94 16.24 -8.70
N THR A 69 -14.64 16.42 -8.91
CA THR A 69 -13.65 15.34 -8.67
C THR A 69 -12.86 15.67 -7.41
N PRO A 70 -13.21 15.09 -6.25
CA PRO A 70 -12.44 15.32 -5.04
C PRO A 70 -11.09 14.61 -5.15
N GLN A 71 -10.01 15.32 -4.81
CA GLN A 71 -8.66 14.77 -4.85
C GLN A 71 -8.48 13.57 -3.91
N THR A 72 -9.29 13.49 -2.85
CA THR A 72 -9.32 12.36 -1.92
C THR A 72 -9.73 11.04 -2.57
N SER A 73 -10.58 11.05 -3.62
CA SER A 73 -10.96 9.83 -4.35
C SER A 73 -9.80 9.23 -5.13
N LEU A 74 -8.91 10.08 -5.66
CA LEU A 74 -7.70 9.62 -6.34
C LEU A 74 -6.73 9.00 -5.36
N LEU A 75 -6.50 9.65 -4.21
CA LEU A 75 -5.63 9.13 -3.14
C LEU A 75 -6.19 7.85 -2.52
N SER A 76 -7.50 7.78 -2.27
CA SER A 76 -8.12 6.61 -1.64
C SER A 76 -8.09 5.40 -2.58
N THR A 77 -8.28 5.62 -3.89
CA THR A 77 -8.16 4.56 -4.89
C THR A 77 -6.72 4.06 -4.98
N ALA A 78 -5.74 4.95 -5.07
CA ALA A 78 -4.32 4.58 -5.05
C ALA A 78 -3.95 3.80 -3.77
N SER A 79 -4.38 4.31 -2.60
CA SER A 79 -4.17 3.64 -1.32
C SER A 79 -4.81 2.26 -1.27
N THR A 80 -6.01 2.09 -1.82
CA THR A 80 -6.70 0.80 -1.86
C THR A 80 -5.97 -0.22 -2.73
N VAL A 81 -5.46 0.22 -3.88
CA VAL A 81 -4.67 -0.62 -4.79
C VAL A 81 -3.35 -1.03 -4.12
N THR A 82 -2.62 -0.08 -3.53
CA THR A 82 -1.37 -0.36 -2.80
C THR A 82 -1.63 -1.30 -1.63
N HIS A 83 -2.70 -1.09 -0.87
CA HIS A 83 -3.06 -1.96 0.25
C HIS A 83 -3.36 -3.39 -0.23
N SER A 84 -4.15 -3.53 -1.30
CA SER A 84 -4.48 -4.84 -1.88
C SER A 84 -3.23 -5.58 -2.36
N LEU A 85 -2.32 -4.89 -3.05
CA LEU A 85 -1.02 -5.45 -3.46
C LEU A 85 -0.17 -5.85 -2.24
N THR A 86 -0.14 -5.03 -1.21
CA THR A 86 0.60 -5.32 0.03
C THR A 86 0.06 -6.58 0.70
N VAL A 87 -1.26 -6.74 0.80
CA VAL A 87 -1.89 -7.94 1.37
C VAL A 87 -1.56 -9.18 0.52
N LEU A 88 -1.61 -9.05 -0.81
CA LEU A 88 -1.27 -10.15 -1.71
C LEU A 88 0.19 -10.59 -1.57
N LEU A 89 1.13 -9.63 -1.58
CA LEU A 89 2.55 -9.90 -1.41
C LEU A 89 2.86 -10.46 -0.02
N ALA A 90 2.21 -9.95 1.03
CA ALA A 90 2.32 -10.50 2.37
C ALA A 90 1.81 -11.95 2.43
N GLY A 91 0.73 -12.27 1.73
CA GLY A 91 0.22 -13.63 1.58
C GLY A 91 1.21 -14.57 0.90
N VAL A 92 1.81 -14.14 -0.21
CA VAL A 92 2.85 -14.91 -0.91
C VAL A 92 4.08 -15.11 -0.02
N ALA A 93 4.52 -14.07 0.67
CA ALA A 93 5.63 -14.14 1.62
C ALA A 93 5.34 -15.11 2.77
N ALA A 94 4.12 -15.10 3.32
CA ALA A 94 3.71 -16.02 4.37
C ALA A 94 3.73 -17.49 3.91
N ILE A 95 3.27 -17.77 2.69
CA ILE A 95 3.33 -19.10 2.09
C ILE A 95 4.79 -19.53 1.87
N ALA A 96 5.64 -18.64 1.35
CA ALA A 96 7.06 -18.92 1.15
C ALA A 96 7.77 -19.24 2.47
N LEU A 97 7.45 -18.50 3.54
CA LEU A 97 7.97 -18.75 4.88
C LEU A 97 7.51 -20.12 5.42
N LEU A 98 6.25 -20.48 5.20
CA LEU A 98 5.72 -21.79 5.58
C LEU A 98 6.44 -22.93 4.86
N VAL A 99 6.60 -22.85 3.54
CA VAL A 99 7.28 -23.87 2.74
C VAL A 99 8.75 -23.98 3.14
N GLY A 100 9.43 -22.85 3.35
CA GLY A 100 10.80 -22.82 3.87
C GLY A 100 10.93 -23.45 5.26
N GLY A 101 9.96 -23.17 6.15
CA GLY A 101 9.90 -23.76 7.49
C GLY A 101 9.71 -25.28 7.47
N ILE A 102 8.85 -25.79 6.58
CA ILE A 102 8.67 -27.24 6.38
C ILE A 102 9.98 -27.88 5.87
N GLY A 103 10.67 -27.22 4.94
CA GLY A 103 11.97 -27.69 4.45
C GLY A 103 13.02 -27.75 5.56
N ALA A 104 13.12 -26.70 6.38
CA ALA A 104 14.02 -26.65 7.53
C ALA A 104 13.69 -27.75 8.56
N MET A 105 12.39 -27.99 8.83
CA MET A 105 11.94 -29.08 9.70
C MET A 105 12.40 -30.45 9.16
N ASN A 106 12.27 -30.69 7.85
CA ASN A 106 12.69 -31.96 7.24
C ASN A 106 14.20 -32.20 7.38
N ILE A 107 15.01 -31.18 7.10
CA ILE A 107 16.48 -31.28 7.27
C ILE A 107 16.81 -31.56 8.73
N MET A 108 16.15 -30.87 9.66
CA MET A 108 16.34 -31.11 11.09
C MET A 108 15.94 -32.53 11.50
N LEU A 109 14.79 -33.02 11.04
CA LEU A 109 14.35 -34.39 11.31
C LEU A 109 15.38 -35.41 10.85
N VAL A 110 15.87 -35.30 9.61
CA VAL A 110 16.88 -36.20 9.05
C VAL A 110 18.18 -36.13 9.87
N SER A 111 18.71 -34.94 10.15
CA SER A 111 19.97 -34.80 10.89
C SER A 111 19.87 -35.34 12.33
N VAL A 112 18.72 -35.18 12.98
CA VAL A 112 18.47 -35.73 14.31
C VAL A 112 18.43 -37.25 14.23
N THR A 113 17.73 -37.81 13.23
CA THR A 113 17.63 -39.27 13.06
C THR A 113 18.98 -39.93 12.80
N GLU A 114 19.88 -39.29 12.04
CA GLU A 114 21.24 -39.77 11.80
C GLU A 114 22.08 -39.78 13.09
N ARG A 115 21.90 -38.78 13.96
CA ARG A 115 22.64 -38.64 15.23
C ARG A 115 22.01 -39.41 16.40
N VAL A 116 20.90 -40.13 16.21
CA VAL A 116 20.22 -40.92 17.28
C VAL A 116 21.17 -41.83 18.08
N PRO A 117 22.11 -42.58 17.45
CA PRO A 117 23.03 -43.44 18.20
C PRO A 117 23.92 -42.67 19.18
N GLU A 118 24.42 -41.50 18.76
CA GLU A 118 25.27 -40.64 19.58
C GLU A 118 24.50 -40.04 20.76
N ILE A 119 23.25 -39.61 20.52
CA ILE A 119 22.36 -39.08 21.55
C ILE A 119 22.05 -40.18 22.59
N GLY A 120 21.87 -41.43 22.13
CA GLY A 120 21.69 -42.59 22.99
C GLY A 120 22.88 -42.80 23.93
N LEU A 121 24.10 -42.72 23.40
CA LEU A 121 25.33 -42.83 24.19
C LEU A 121 25.46 -41.69 25.21
N ARG A 122 25.15 -40.45 24.82
CA ARG A 122 25.18 -39.28 25.73
C ARG A 122 24.16 -39.40 26.87
N LYS A 123 22.94 -39.88 26.59
CA LYS A 123 21.93 -40.12 27.63
C LYS A 123 22.36 -41.22 28.60
N ALA A 124 22.99 -42.29 28.12
CA ALA A 124 23.51 -43.36 28.97
C ALA A 124 24.61 -42.86 29.93
N LEU A 125 25.36 -41.83 29.53
CA LEU A 125 26.37 -41.15 30.35
C LEU A 125 25.78 -40.06 31.27
N GLY A 126 24.45 -39.91 31.33
CA GLY A 126 23.77 -39.00 32.26
C GLY A 126 23.36 -37.64 31.67
N ALA A 127 23.47 -37.43 30.35
CA ALA A 127 22.97 -36.19 29.74
C ALA A 127 21.45 -36.06 29.91
N THR A 128 20.99 -34.90 30.41
CA THR A 128 19.57 -34.64 30.62
C THR A 128 18.82 -34.42 29.30
N ARG A 129 17.55 -34.81 29.23
CA ARG A 129 16.69 -34.61 28.05
C ARG A 129 16.63 -33.14 27.61
N ILE A 130 16.66 -32.23 28.58
CA ILE A 130 16.60 -30.78 28.36
C ILE A 130 17.88 -30.30 27.66
N ALA A 131 19.06 -30.78 28.05
CA ALA A 131 20.32 -30.39 27.42
C ALA A 131 20.34 -30.74 25.91
N ILE A 132 19.83 -31.93 25.56
CA ILE A 132 19.73 -32.36 24.16
C ILE A 132 18.70 -31.51 23.39
N LEU A 133 17.55 -31.21 23.98
CA LEU A 133 16.55 -30.35 23.36
C LEU A 133 17.07 -28.93 23.13
N GLN A 134 17.78 -28.37 24.11
CA GLN A 134 18.39 -27.04 24.00
C GLN A 134 19.43 -27.00 22.88
N GLN A 135 20.24 -28.05 22.71
CA GLN A 135 21.19 -28.14 21.61
C GLN A 135 20.48 -28.06 20.25
N PHE A 136 19.41 -28.83 20.03
CA PHE A 136 18.68 -28.81 18.76
C PHE A 136 17.92 -27.51 18.52
N LEU A 137 17.32 -26.93 19.55
CA LEU A 137 16.67 -25.63 19.44
C LEU A 137 17.67 -24.53 19.05
N LEU A 138 18.89 -24.59 19.61
CA LEU A 138 19.94 -23.64 19.31
C LEU A 138 20.52 -23.85 17.90
N GLU A 139 20.69 -25.10 17.45
CA GLU A 139 21.09 -25.43 16.07
C GLU A 139 20.04 -24.95 15.06
N ALA A 140 18.75 -25.21 15.30
CA ALA A 140 17.65 -24.75 14.45
C ALA A 140 17.55 -23.21 14.46
N GLY A 141 17.66 -22.61 15.64
CA GLY A 141 17.63 -21.15 15.81
C GLY A 141 18.78 -20.46 15.08
N LEU A 142 19.99 -21.02 15.13
CA LEU A 142 21.15 -20.49 14.40
C LEU A 142 20.95 -20.57 12.88
N ILE A 143 20.46 -21.69 12.36
CA ILE A 143 20.17 -21.85 10.93
C ILE A 143 19.08 -20.86 10.50
N GLY A 144 18.01 -20.72 11.29
CA GLY A 144 16.95 -19.76 11.02
C GLY A 144 17.42 -18.30 11.08
N LEU A 145 18.21 -17.93 12.10
CA LEU A 145 18.76 -16.58 12.24
C LEU A 145 19.71 -16.23 11.11
N THR A 146 20.64 -17.14 10.77
CA THR A 146 21.59 -16.92 9.66
C THR A 146 20.88 -16.81 8.32
N GLY A 147 19.92 -17.69 8.05
CA GLY A 147 19.06 -17.60 6.86
C GLY A 147 18.26 -16.30 6.80
N GLY A 148 17.69 -15.86 7.93
CA GLY A 148 16.94 -14.61 8.04
C GLY A 148 17.81 -13.37 7.81
N VAL A 149 18.98 -13.30 8.45
CA VAL A 149 19.94 -12.20 8.28
C VAL A 149 20.44 -12.13 6.84
N LEU A 150 20.81 -13.26 6.24
CA LEU A 150 21.24 -13.32 4.84
C LEU A 150 20.10 -12.96 3.87
N GLY A 151 18.89 -13.44 4.14
CA GLY A 151 17.71 -13.12 3.33
C GLY A 151 17.39 -11.61 3.34
N VAL A 152 17.38 -10.99 4.52
CA VAL A 152 17.19 -9.54 4.66
C VAL A 152 18.35 -8.79 4.00
N GLY A 153 19.59 -9.21 4.22
CA GLY A 153 20.77 -8.58 3.62
C GLY A 153 20.73 -8.59 2.09
N LEU A 154 20.40 -9.74 1.48
CA LEU A 154 20.24 -9.86 0.04
C LEU A 154 19.06 -9.03 -0.49
N GLY A 155 17.95 -8.99 0.23
CA GLY A 155 16.78 -8.19 -0.15
C GLY A 155 16.95 -6.68 0.01
N LEU A 156 17.97 -6.21 0.73
CA LEU A 156 18.32 -4.79 0.80
C LEU A 156 19.31 -4.37 -0.29
N VAL A 157 20.11 -5.31 -0.80
CA VAL A 157 21.13 -5.04 -1.83
C VAL A 157 20.56 -5.21 -3.24
N GLY A 158 19.65 -6.15 -3.44
CA GLY A 158 18.91 -6.35 -4.69
C GLY A 158 17.62 -5.55 -4.72
#